data_AF-A0AAU9S5H2-F1
#
_entry.id   AF-A0AAU9S5H2-F1
#
_cell.length_a   1.000
_cell.length_b   1.000
_cell.length_c   1.000
_cell.angle_alpha   90.00
_cell.angle_beta   90.00
_cell.angle_gamma   90.00
#
_symmetry.space_group_name_H-M   'P 1'
#
loop_
_entity.id
_entity.type
_entity.pdbx_description
1 polymer ?
#
loop_
_entity_poly.entity_id
_entity_poly.type
_entity_poly.pdbx_seq_one_letter_code
_entity_poly.pdbx_strand_id
1 'polypeptide(L)'
;MSNTASDLHSRLLRLSEPIAEILRRTQYTPEESSKVSTKDVLLSLLPNTSSHSHASIKNLALACALLSSSRSSTHELLSWIPENLSAAGESTFCEASRDYFSDFPDNDAEKLEEPVVVDSEKARLVIELLPMVLPELKESIEGSSIGKSNDGEDVSASMERKPVGYAILAAHQLSWFVTQVEKPNLAKCCNLVVPCALTALDHWSPQVKGQGMISLVHLAKNVSSGDLGLYGDVVLDACCQNIASDDEIWIHVVELSVLLVTKIHQNNPRSSWHERIMNEMLGHLERQPRNKERRIAWLRFIEPLLDALGLFLLAHFRRIFPLFFQWMHSDDADTVLLVLERLETVVRLTWIRNSPVIPRLVEELVSLYKESSMRKERDEIRSLILRILMLLRQYVPMAYQMHLSKII
;
A
#
# COMPACT_ATOMS: atom_id res chain seq x y z
N MET A 1 15.68 16.88 37.73
CA MET A 1 14.97 16.26 36.59
C MET A 1 13.47 16.62 36.53
N SER A 2 12.89 17.32 37.51
CA SER A 2 11.46 17.70 37.51
C SER A 2 11.11 18.96 36.70
N ASN A 3 12.05 19.89 36.49
CA ASN A 3 11.77 21.19 35.85
C ASN A 3 11.71 21.14 34.32
N THR A 4 12.37 20.17 33.68
CA THR A 4 12.40 20.03 32.20
C THR A 4 11.14 19.36 31.67
N ALA A 5 10.63 18.34 32.36
CA ALA A 5 9.39 17.66 31.97
C ALA A 5 8.13 18.56 32.08
N SER A 6 8.11 19.50 33.04
CA SER A 6 7.03 20.49 33.15
C SER A 6 7.09 21.54 32.03
N ASP A 7 8.29 21.88 31.57
CA ASP A 7 8.49 22.87 30.51
C ASP A 7 8.02 22.32 29.14
N LEU A 8 8.42 21.09 28.81
CA LEU A 8 7.96 20.39 27.60
C LEU A 8 6.44 20.27 27.54
N HIS A 9 5.79 19.84 28.64
CA HIS A 9 4.33 19.70 28.67
C HIS A 9 3.62 21.05 28.43
N SER A 10 4.14 22.14 28.98
CA SER A 10 3.60 23.49 28.76
C SER A 10 3.74 23.94 27.28
N ARG A 11 4.85 23.59 26.62
CA ARG A 11 5.05 23.83 25.19
C ARG A 11 4.08 23.02 24.35
N LEU A 12 3.92 21.73 24.63
CA LEU A 12 2.98 20.86 23.90
C LEU A 12 1.53 21.35 24.01
N LEU A 13 1.11 21.82 25.19
CA LEU A 13 -0.20 22.47 25.35
C LEU A 13 -0.34 23.67 24.42
N ARG A 14 0.64 24.58 24.43
CA ARG A 14 0.64 25.78 23.56
C ARG A 14 0.63 25.42 22.08
N LEU A 15 1.37 24.40 21.67
CA LEU A 15 1.42 23.93 20.28
C LEU A 15 0.10 23.28 19.83
N SER A 16 -0.64 22.67 20.76
CA SER A 16 -1.91 22.00 20.48
C SER A 16 -3.13 22.93 20.46
N GLU A 17 -3.04 24.10 21.10
CA GLU A 17 -4.16 25.05 21.23
C GLU A 17 -4.73 25.51 19.86
N PRO A 18 -3.92 25.84 18.83
CA PRO A 18 -4.45 26.20 17.52
C PRO A 18 -5.26 25.06 16.89
N ILE A 19 -4.82 23.81 17.06
CA ILE A 19 -5.54 22.62 16.57
C ILE A 19 -6.87 22.47 17.31
N ALA A 20 -6.86 22.61 18.65
CA ALA A 20 -8.07 22.52 19.46
C ALA A 20 -9.12 23.57 19.05
N GLU A 21 -8.68 24.81 18.82
CA GLU A 21 -9.57 25.90 18.44
C GLU A 21 -10.16 25.71 17.04
N ILE A 22 -9.35 25.28 16.07
CA ILE A 22 -9.84 24.95 14.73
C ILE A 22 -10.84 23.79 14.81
N LEU A 23 -10.51 22.71 15.54
CA LEU A 23 -11.40 21.56 15.73
C LEU A 23 -12.76 21.98 16.28
N ARG A 24 -12.78 22.82 17.33
CA ARG A 24 -14.04 23.32 17.93
C ARG A 24 -14.90 24.06 16.91
N ARG A 25 -14.30 24.92 16.08
CA ARG A 25 -14.99 25.74 15.07
C ARG A 25 -15.43 24.95 13.84
N THR A 26 -14.70 23.91 13.46
CA THR A 26 -15.02 23.10 12.28
C THR A 26 -16.36 22.41 12.47
N GLN A 27 -17.28 22.63 11.53
CA GLN A 27 -18.56 21.94 11.48
C GLN A 27 -18.31 20.46 11.24
N TYR A 28 -18.89 19.63 12.11
CA TYR A 28 -18.79 18.18 12.04
C TYR A 28 -20.19 17.63 12.24
N THR A 29 -20.74 17.02 11.20
CA THR A 29 -22.00 16.29 11.25
C THR A 29 -21.64 14.81 11.09
N PRO A 30 -21.54 14.04 12.19
CA PRO A 30 -21.33 12.60 12.09
C PRO A 30 -22.52 11.99 11.34
N GLU A 31 -22.26 11.02 10.45
CA GLU A 31 -23.34 10.25 9.85
C GLU A 31 -24.11 9.48 10.93
N GLU A 32 -25.44 9.38 10.79
CA GLU A 32 -26.32 8.70 11.75
C GLU A 32 -25.95 7.23 11.99
N SER A 33 -25.21 6.62 11.06
CA SER A 33 -24.70 5.25 11.10
C SER A 33 -23.40 5.10 11.90
N SER A 34 -22.59 6.15 12.05
CA SER A 34 -21.28 6.09 12.69
C SER A 34 -21.39 6.25 14.20
N LYS A 35 -21.09 5.17 14.93
CA LYS A 35 -20.96 5.19 16.40
C LYS A 35 -19.68 5.88 16.89
N VAL A 36 -18.85 6.41 15.99
CA VAL A 36 -17.53 6.97 16.33
C VAL A 36 -17.46 8.43 15.87
N SER A 37 -17.16 9.32 16.81
CA SER A 37 -16.90 10.73 16.54
C SER A 37 -15.39 10.96 16.41
N THR A 38 -14.89 11.10 15.18
CA THR A 38 -13.46 11.39 14.94
C THR A 38 -13.05 12.70 15.61
N LYS A 39 -13.95 13.70 15.62
CA LYS A 39 -13.71 14.99 16.28
C LYS A 39 -13.46 14.82 17.79
N ASP A 40 -14.26 13.99 18.46
CA ASP A 40 -14.08 13.74 19.90
C ASP A 40 -12.83 12.91 20.18
N VAL A 41 -12.50 11.95 19.31
CA VAL A 41 -11.24 11.20 19.39
C VAL A 41 -10.05 12.15 19.29
N LEU A 42 -10.03 13.03 18.30
CA LEU A 42 -8.97 14.03 18.13
C LEU A 42 -8.84 14.94 19.35
N LEU A 43 -9.96 15.45 19.88
CA LEU A 43 -9.96 16.29 21.10
C LEU A 43 -9.44 15.53 22.33
N SER A 44 -9.76 14.24 22.46
CA SER A 44 -9.29 13.40 23.57
C SER A 44 -7.78 13.10 23.53
N LEU A 45 -7.19 13.15 22.33
CA LEU A 45 -5.77 12.94 22.09
C LEU A 45 -4.93 14.21 22.29
N LEU A 46 -5.56 15.40 22.36
CA LEU A 46 -4.81 16.62 22.62
C LEU A 46 -4.33 16.67 24.09
N PRO A 47 -3.14 17.21 24.36
CA PRO A 47 -2.61 17.35 25.72
C PRO A 47 -3.60 18.08 26.65
N ASN A 48 -3.80 17.54 27.84
CA ASN A 48 -4.57 18.16 28.92
C ASN A 48 -3.69 18.38 30.15
N THR A 49 -4.06 19.34 31.01
CA THR A 49 -3.30 19.78 32.19
C THR A 49 -2.97 18.69 33.22
N SER A 50 -3.62 17.53 33.14
CA SER A 50 -3.43 16.37 34.03
C SER A 50 -2.46 15.31 33.51
N SER A 51 -1.88 15.49 32.31
CA SER A 51 -1.17 14.44 31.59
C SER A 51 0.34 14.47 31.87
N HIS A 52 0.98 13.31 32.01
CA HIS A 52 2.45 13.22 32.03
C HIS A 52 3.05 13.60 30.66
N SER A 53 4.27 14.16 30.64
CA SER A 53 4.92 14.68 29.41
C SER A 53 5.04 13.62 28.30
N HIS A 54 5.47 12.39 28.64
CA HIS A 54 5.59 11.28 27.68
C HIS A 54 4.25 10.79 27.12
N ALA A 55 3.20 10.73 27.94
CA ALA A 55 1.86 10.40 27.47
C ALA A 55 1.30 11.52 26.57
N SER A 56 1.63 12.77 26.88
CA SER A 56 1.20 13.95 26.12
C SER A 56 1.80 13.98 24.71
N ILE A 57 3.10 13.72 24.57
CA ILE A 57 3.75 13.69 23.25
C ILE A 57 3.23 12.53 22.40
N LYS A 58 3.02 11.35 23.00
CA LYS A 58 2.42 10.19 22.33
C LYS A 58 1.02 10.51 21.80
N ASN A 59 0.14 11.06 22.65
CA ASN A 59 -1.23 11.38 22.27
C ASN A 59 -1.29 12.50 21.23
N LEU A 60 -0.45 13.53 21.37
CA LEU A 60 -0.32 14.57 20.36
C LEU A 60 0.15 13.99 19.01
N ALA A 61 1.14 13.10 19.02
CA ALA A 61 1.60 12.42 17.82
C ALA A 61 0.50 11.58 17.15
N LEU A 62 -0.31 10.87 17.94
CA LEU A 62 -1.48 10.14 17.46
C LEU A 62 -2.54 11.07 16.84
N ALA A 63 -2.78 12.25 17.41
CA ALA A 63 -3.68 13.26 16.83
C ALA A 63 -3.12 13.80 15.50
N CYS A 64 -1.85 14.20 15.48
CA CYS A 64 -1.16 14.68 14.27
C CYS A 64 -1.14 13.63 13.16
N ALA A 65 -0.98 12.34 13.50
CA ALA A 65 -1.03 11.23 12.56
C ALA A 65 -2.41 11.13 11.88
N LEU A 66 -3.50 11.25 12.64
CA LEU A 66 -4.86 11.25 12.08
C LEU A 66 -5.12 12.47 11.18
N LEU A 67 -4.74 13.66 11.64
CA LEU A 67 -4.89 14.90 10.87
C LEU A 67 -4.10 14.87 9.56
N SER A 68 -2.90 14.30 9.58
CA SER A 68 -2.09 14.15 8.38
C SER A 68 -2.66 13.10 7.43
N SER A 69 -3.21 12.00 7.98
CA SER A 69 -3.79 10.91 7.20
C SER A 69 -5.06 11.29 6.44
N SER A 70 -5.77 12.36 6.84
CA SER A 70 -6.97 12.78 6.15
C SER A 70 -6.72 13.35 4.75
N ARG A 71 -5.50 13.86 4.47
CA ARG A 71 -5.14 14.41 3.15
C ARG A 71 -5.22 13.41 2.01
N SER A 72 -4.99 12.14 2.31
CA SER A 72 -4.99 11.05 1.34
C SER A 72 -6.17 10.09 1.52
N SER A 73 -7.04 10.32 2.51
CA SER A 73 -8.17 9.44 2.80
C SER A 73 -9.45 9.95 2.14
N THR A 74 -10.15 9.04 1.47
CA THR A 74 -11.51 9.28 0.97
C THR A 74 -12.59 8.81 1.95
N HIS A 75 -12.20 8.21 3.08
CA HIS A 75 -13.14 7.65 4.04
C HIS A 75 -13.85 8.73 4.84
N GLU A 76 -15.16 8.59 5.03
CA GLU A 76 -16.05 9.55 5.71
C GLU A 76 -15.54 10.02 7.08
N LEU A 77 -14.91 9.12 7.86
CA LEU A 77 -14.38 9.44 9.19
C LEU A 77 -13.26 10.48 9.16
N LEU A 78 -12.59 10.66 8.02
CA LEU A 78 -11.45 11.55 7.86
C LEU A 78 -11.68 12.63 6.78
N SER A 79 -12.53 12.38 5.78
CA SER A 79 -12.72 13.28 4.63
C SER A 79 -13.35 14.63 4.97
N TRP A 80 -14.00 14.76 6.14
CA TRP A 80 -14.51 16.04 6.65
C TRP A 80 -13.40 16.97 7.19
N ILE A 81 -12.20 16.44 7.49
CA ILE A 81 -11.09 17.21 8.07
C ILE A 81 -10.53 18.15 6.98
N PRO A 82 -10.59 19.47 7.16
CA PRO A 82 -10.17 20.42 6.15
C PRO A 82 -8.64 20.53 6.06
N GLU A 83 -8.15 20.91 4.88
CA GLU A 83 -6.71 20.96 4.57
C GLU A 83 -5.91 21.85 5.54
N ASN A 84 -6.48 22.96 6.01
CA ASN A 84 -5.82 23.82 6.99
C ASN A 84 -5.61 23.14 8.35
N LEU A 85 -6.50 22.23 8.74
CA LEU A 85 -6.37 21.46 9.98
C LEU A 85 -5.34 20.33 9.82
N SER A 86 -5.31 19.67 8.67
CA SER A 86 -4.26 18.70 8.33
C SER A 86 -2.87 19.35 8.31
N ALA A 87 -2.75 20.53 7.69
CA ALA A 87 -1.51 21.31 7.67
C ALA A 87 -1.07 21.74 9.08
N ALA A 88 -2.02 22.15 9.94
CA ALA A 88 -1.74 22.47 11.33
C ALA A 88 -1.20 21.25 12.09
N GLY A 89 -1.80 20.07 11.90
CA GLY A 89 -1.33 18.81 12.49
C GLY A 89 0.13 18.50 12.12
N GLU A 90 0.50 18.66 10.85
CA GLU A 90 1.87 18.42 10.40
C GLU A 90 2.87 19.46 10.93
N SER A 91 2.52 20.75 10.94
CA SER A 91 3.37 21.81 11.51
C SER A 91 3.58 21.59 13.00
N THR A 92 2.51 21.33 13.74
CA THR A 92 2.57 21.06 15.17
C THR A 92 3.44 19.84 15.48
N PHE A 93 3.37 18.77 14.69
CA PHE A 93 4.24 17.62 14.92
C PHE A 93 5.72 17.95 14.67
N CYS A 94 6.02 18.70 13.62
CA CYS A 94 7.38 19.15 13.34
C CYS A 94 7.93 20.03 14.48
N GLU A 95 7.13 20.97 14.98
CA GLU A 95 7.50 21.83 16.11
C GLU A 95 7.66 21.02 17.41
N ALA A 96 6.73 20.09 17.70
CA ALA A 96 6.83 19.23 18.87
C ALA A 96 8.07 18.33 18.84
N SER A 97 8.49 17.86 17.65
CA SER A 97 9.74 17.10 17.51
C SER A 97 10.99 17.92 17.83
N ARG A 98 11.03 19.20 17.42
CA ARG A 98 12.13 20.12 17.77
C ARG A 98 12.18 20.37 19.26
N ASP A 99 11.04 20.71 19.84
CA ASP A 99 10.93 21.02 21.27
C ASP A 99 11.34 19.82 22.13
N TYR A 100 10.93 18.61 21.74
CA TYR A 100 11.28 17.38 22.44
C TYR A 100 12.80 17.14 22.50
N PHE A 101 13.53 17.33 21.39
CA PHE A 101 14.98 17.13 21.38
C PHE A 101 15.77 18.33 21.91
N SER A 102 15.19 19.54 21.92
CA SER A 102 15.83 20.73 22.49
C SER A 102 16.07 20.62 24.01
N ASP A 103 15.23 19.84 24.71
CA ASP A 103 15.34 19.59 26.15
C ASP A 103 16.36 18.51 26.53
N PHE A 104 16.82 17.73 25.54
CA PHE A 104 17.77 16.64 25.72
C PHE A 104 18.95 16.79 24.74
N PRO A 105 19.78 17.85 24.88
CA PRO A 105 21.02 17.95 24.12
C PRO A 105 21.91 16.76 24.48
N ASP A 106 22.19 15.93 23.47
CA ASP A 106 23.03 14.72 23.47
C ASP A 106 23.80 14.42 24.77
N ASN A 107 23.26 13.51 25.59
CA ASN A 107 24.07 12.72 26.54
C ASN A 107 24.27 11.27 26.09
N ASP A 108 23.66 10.85 24.98
CA ASP A 108 23.59 9.44 24.57
C ASP A 108 24.27 9.14 23.21
N ALA A 109 25.24 9.97 22.79
CA ALA A 109 26.14 9.61 21.70
C ALA A 109 27.04 8.39 22.05
N GLU A 110 27.03 7.90 23.28
CA GLU A 110 27.86 6.77 23.75
C GLU A 110 27.11 5.44 24.04
N LYS A 111 25.78 5.34 23.81
CA LYS A 111 25.04 4.10 24.20
C LYS A 111 24.21 3.40 23.13
N LEU A 112 24.22 3.86 21.89
CA LEU A 112 23.74 3.05 20.76
C LEU A 112 24.96 2.55 19.99
N GLU A 113 25.18 1.24 19.97
CA GLU A 113 26.31 0.57 19.31
C GLU A 113 26.39 0.81 17.79
N GLU A 114 25.46 1.56 17.20
CA GLU A 114 25.59 2.13 15.86
C GLU A 114 24.89 3.49 15.79
N PRO A 115 25.52 4.55 15.27
CA PRO A 115 24.87 5.85 15.09
C PRO A 115 23.70 5.71 14.12
N VAL A 116 22.50 5.91 14.65
CA VAL A 116 21.27 6.00 13.87
C VAL A 116 21.37 7.28 13.04
N VAL A 117 21.73 7.16 11.76
CA VAL A 117 21.67 8.29 10.82
C VAL A 117 20.19 8.58 10.62
N VAL A 118 19.69 9.65 11.23
CA VAL A 118 18.32 10.11 11.07
C VAL A 118 18.34 11.47 10.40
N ASP A 119 17.76 11.55 9.19
CA ASP A 119 17.78 12.77 8.37
C ASP A 119 16.83 13.88 8.87
N SER A 120 15.96 13.59 9.85
CA SER A 120 15.12 14.62 10.48
C SER A 120 14.75 14.30 11.94
N GLU A 121 14.66 15.33 12.78
CA GLU A 121 14.13 15.24 14.15
C GLU A 121 12.73 14.62 14.19
N LYS A 122 11.91 14.89 13.16
CA LYS A 122 10.60 14.28 12.94
C LYS A 122 10.69 12.75 12.91
N ALA A 123 11.56 12.20 12.05
CA ALA A 123 11.75 10.77 11.94
C ALA A 123 12.33 10.17 13.23
N ARG A 124 13.19 10.92 13.95
CA ARG A 124 13.77 10.48 15.23
C ARG A 124 12.68 10.31 16.30
N LEU A 125 11.81 11.31 16.45
CA LEU A 125 10.70 11.25 17.39
C LEU A 125 9.75 10.09 17.05
N VAL A 126 9.43 9.89 15.76
CA VAL A 126 8.61 8.77 15.33
C VAL A 126 9.22 7.44 15.78
N ILE A 127 10.51 7.22 15.51
CA ILE A 127 11.21 5.97 15.87
C ILE A 127 11.15 5.72 17.38
N GLU A 128 11.32 6.75 18.22
CA GLU A 128 11.19 6.63 19.67
C GLU A 128 9.78 6.28 20.13
N LEU A 129 8.75 6.74 19.42
CA LEU A 129 7.35 6.48 19.74
C LEU A 129 6.84 5.12 19.25
N LEU A 130 7.43 4.54 18.20
CA LEU A 130 6.95 3.29 17.59
C LEU A 130 6.75 2.13 18.59
N PRO A 131 7.68 1.83 19.52
CA PRO A 131 7.50 0.72 20.46
C PRO A 131 6.32 0.90 21.41
N MET A 132 5.89 2.14 21.66
CA MET A 132 4.73 2.45 22.50
C MET A 132 3.44 2.51 21.68
N VAL A 133 3.50 3.12 20.50
CA VAL A 133 2.31 3.42 19.68
C VAL A 133 1.82 2.18 18.93
N LEU A 134 2.72 1.41 18.29
CA LEU A 134 2.29 0.32 17.42
C LEU A 134 1.51 -0.79 18.15
N PRO A 135 1.92 -1.25 19.35
CA PRO A 135 1.14 -2.23 20.10
C PRO A 135 -0.26 -1.72 20.48
N GLU A 136 -0.39 -0.45 20.89
CA GLU A 136 -1.68 0.15 21.24
C GLU A 136 -2.61 0.25 20.03
N LEU A 137 -2.07 0.63 18.86
CA LEU A 137 -2.84 0.65 17.61
C LEU A 137 -3.26 -0.76 17.19
N LYS A 138 -2.38 -1.75 17.37
CA LYS A 138 -2.70 -3.16 17.11
C LYS A 138 -3.86 -3.63 17.99
N GLU A 139 -3.81 -3.39 19.30
CA GLU A 139 -4.89 -3.74 20.23
C GLU A 139 -6.22 -3.04 19.86
N SER A 140 -6.15 -1.78 19.41
CA SER A 140 -7.32 -1.04 18.94
C SER A 140 -7.96 -1.69 17.69
N ILE A 141 -7.14 -2.15 16.75
CA ILE A 141 -7.58 -2.87 15.54
C ILE A 141 -8.18 -4.23 15.93
N GLU A 142 -7.50 -5.01 16.77
CA GLU A 142 -7.96 -6.33 17.25
C GLU A 142 -9.29 -6.23 18.00
N GLY A 143 -9.50 -5.18 18.78
CA GLY A 143 -10.72 -4.99 19.57
C GLY A 143 -12.03 -4.90 18.77
N SER A 144 -11.95 -4.69 17.45
CA SER A 144 -13.10 -4.72 16.54
C SER A 144 -13.08 -5.90 15.54
N SER A 145 -12.05 -6.73 15.59
CA SER A 145 -11.93 -7.92 14.74
C SER A 145 -12.95 -9.00 15.12
N ILE A 146 -13.26 -9.90 14.16
CA ILE A 146 -14.03 -11.11 14.48
C ILE A 146 -13.02 -12.09 15.07
N GLY A 147 -13.16 -12.43 16.34
CA GLY A 147 -12.30 -13.44 16.96
C GLY A 147 -12.34 -14.71 16.12
N LYS A 148 -11.18 -15.19 15.67
CA LYS A 148 -10.99 -16.60 15.33
C LYS A 148 -10.97 -17.36 16.66
N SER A 149 -12.11 -17.45 17.35
CA SER A 149 -12.24 -18.35 18.50
C SER A 149 -12.16 -19.75 17.95
N ASN A 150 -10.95 -20.30 17.96
CA ASN A 150 -10.77 -21.73 17.92
C ASN A 150 -11.39 -22.28 19.21
N ASP A 151 -12.14 -23.35 19.05
CA ASP A 151 -12.89 -24.09 20.07
C ASP A 151 -14.30 -23.59 20.34
N GLY A 152 -15.24 -24.53 20.14
CA GLY A 152 -16.64 -24.37 20.51
C GLY A 152 -16.80 -24.28 22.03
N GLU A 153 -17.95 -23.77 22.43
CA GLU A 153 -18.34 -23.39 23.80
C GLU A 153 -17.94 -21.95 24.18
N ASP A 154 -18.77 -20.98 23.79
CA ASP A 154 -19.67 -20.34 24.75
C ASP A 154 -20.50 -19.21 24.12
N VAL A 155 -21.82 -19.38 24.15
CA VAL A 155 -22.85 -18.43 23.68
C VAL A 155 -23.10 -17.33 24.75
N SER A 156 -22.04 -16.88 25.44
CA SER A 156 -22.19 -15.98 26.60
C SER A 156 -21.11 -14.89 26.71
N ALA A 157 -20.51 -14.48 25.58
CA ALA A 157 -19.63 -13.31 25.53
C ALA A 157 -19.99 -12.39 24.35
N SER A 158 -21.15 -11.75 24.41
CA SER A 158 -21.34 -10.43 23.80
C SER A 158 -20.51 -9.38 24.57
N MET A 159 -19.19 -9.57 24.63
CA MET A 159 -18.29 -8.46 24.97
C MET A 159 -18.51 -7.39 23.90
N GLU A 160 -18.88 -6.18 24.32
CA GLU A 160 -19.19 -5.07 23.43
C GLU A 160 -18.06 -4.85 22.43
N ARG A 161 -18.27 -5.34 21.21
CA ARG A 161 -17.33 -5.16 20.11
C ARG A 161 -17.11 -3.67 19.92
N LYS A 162 -15.86 -3.22 19.99
CA LYS A 162 -15.55 -1.81 19.74
C LYS A 162 -16.03 -1.46 18.33
N PRO A 163 -16.67 -0.29 18.13
CA PRO A 163 -17.07 0.15 16.81
C PRO A 163 -15.91 0.12 15.81
N VAL A 164 -16.16 -0.33 14.59
CA VAL A 164 -15.15 -0.45 13.52
C VAL A 164 -14.43 0.86 13.22
N GLY A 165 -15.10 2.00 13.43
CA GLY A 165 -14.49 3.32 13.24
C GLY A 165 -13.21 3.52 14.04
N TYR A 166 -13.09 2.95 15.24
CA TYR A 166 -11.85 3.02 16.02
C TYR A 166 -10.70 2.26 15.36
N ALA A 167 -10.97 1.08 14.78
CA ALA A 167 -9.96 0.33 14.05
C ALA A 167 -9.56 1.01 12.74
N ILE A 168 -10.50 1.67 12.05
CA ILE A 168 -10.19 2.47 10.86
C ILE A 168 -9.24 3.62 11.22
N LEU A 169 -9.57 4.40 12.26
CA LEU A 169 -8.70 5.47 12.75
C LEU A 169 -7.32 4.94 13.16
N ALA A 170 -7.27 3.84 13.91
CA ALA A 170 -6.01 3.23 14.34
C ALA A 170 -5.16 2.71 13.16
N ALA A 171 -5.80 2.16 12.12
CA ALA A 171 -5.10 1.69 10.93
C ALA A 171 -4.51 2.85 10.11
N HIS A 172 -5.21 3.99 10.03
CA HIS A 172 -4.65 5.22 9.43
C HIS A 172 -3.46 5.76 10.22
N GLN A 173 -3.53 5.74 11.56
CA GLN A 173 -2.38 6.11 12.40
C GLN A 173 -1.20 5.16 12.16
N LEU A 174 -1.46 3.85 12.12
CA LEU A 174 -0.44 2.83 11.85
C LEU A 174 0.31 3.13 10.55
N SER A 175 -0.42 3.32 9.45
CA SER A 175 0.19 3.59 8.15
C SER A 175 0.97 4.89 8.13
N TRP A 176 0.46 5.95 8.78
CA TRP A 176 1.18 7.21 8.90
C TRP A 176 2.50 7.05 9.64
N PHE A 177 2.49 6.43 10.83
CA PHE A 177 3.70 6.23 11.65
C PHE A 177 4.75 5.43 10.88
N VAL A 178 4.35 4.34 10.22
CA VAL A 178 5.26 3.49 9.44
C VAL A 178 5.86 4.24 8.25
N THR A 179 5.06 5.04 7.56
CA THR A 179 5.52 5.80 6.37
C THR A 179 6.42 6.99 6.70
N GLN A 180 6.52 7.41 7.97
CA GLN A 180 7.47 8.46 8.38
C GLN A 180 8.90 7.94 8.58
N VAL A 181 9.13 6.62 8.56
CA VAL A 181 10.46 6.03 8.81
C VAL A 181 11.02 5.44 7.52
N GLU A 182 12.22 5.88 7.13
CA GLU A 182 12.93 5.41 5.94
C GLU A 182 14.15 4.52 6.29
N LYS A 183 14.92 4.14 5.26
CA LYS A 183 16.21 3.44 5.44
C LYS A 183 17.21 4.32 6.21
N PRO A 184 18.08 3.74 7.06
CA PRO A 184 18.18 2.32 7.40
C PRO A 184 17.26 1.89 8.56
N ASN A 185 16.58 2.83 9.22
CA ASN A 185 15.94 2.62 10.53
C ASN A 185 14.69 1.72 10.45
N LEU A 186 13.98 1.75 9.33
CA LEU A 186 12.77 0.93 9.15
C LEU A 186 13.05 -0.58 9.30
N ALA A 187 14.23 -1.06 8.89
CA ALA A 187 14.60 -2.46 9.02
C ALA A 187 14.65 -2.93 10.48
N LYS A 188 15.08 -2.04 11.39
CA LYS A 188 15.15 -2.30 12.84
C LYS A 188 13.76 -2.40 13.48
N CYS A 189 12.73 -1.86 12.82
CA CYS A 189 11.35 -1.84 13.31
C CYS A 189 10.46 -2.94 12.70
N CYS A 190 10.99 -3.82 11.82
CA CYS A 190 10.19 -4.86 11.14
C CYS A 190 9.41 -5.76 12.11
N ASN A 191 10.02 -6.13 13.25
CA ASN A 191 9.41 -6.98 14.28
C ASN A 191 8.21 -6.32 14.98
N LEU A 192 8.11 -4.99 14.95
CA LEU A 192 6.97 -4.24 15.45
C LEU A 192 5.94 -4.00 14.34
N VAL A 193 6.39 -3.59 13.15
CA VAL A 193 5.51 -3.20 12.04
C VAL A 193 4.77 -4.40 11.45
N VAL A 194 5.48 -5.51 11.17
CA VAL A 194 4.88 -6.65 10.46
C VAL A 194 3.71 -7.26 11.22
N PRO A 195 3.80 -7.59 12.52
CA PRO A 195 2.65 -8.12 13.26
C PRO A 195 1.45 -7.18 13.30
N CYS A 196 1.67 -5.86 13.43
CA CYS A 196 0.59 -4.87 13.45
C CYS A 196 -0.10 -4.76 12.09
N ALA A 197 0.68 -4.77 11.00
CA ALA A 197 0.12 -4.75 9.66
C ALA A 197 -0.62 -6.06 9.33
N LEU A 198 -0.09 -7.22 9.70
CA LEU A 198 -0.77 -8.51 9.52
C LEU A 198 -2.11 -8.56 10.27
N THR A 199 -2.15 -8.00 11.48
CA THR A 199 -3.40 -7.82 12.25
C THR A 199 -4.43 -7.00 11.48
N ALA A 200 -4.00 -5.93 10.81
CA ALA A 200 -4.87 -5.14 9.96
C ALA A 200 -5.33 -5.91 8.70
N LEU A 201 -4.48 -6.77 8.12
CA LEU A 201 -4.82 -7.62 6.97
C LEU A 201 -5.82 -8.74 7.31
N ASP A 202 -5.81 -9.23 8.56
CA ASP A 202 -6.78 -10.20 9.08
C ASP A 202 -8.14 -9.57 9.41
N HIS A 203 -8.22 -8.24 9.47
CA HIS A 203 -9.44 -7.53 9.81
C HIS A 203 -10.46 -7.59 8.66
N TRP A 204 -11.76 -7.63 8.95
CA TRP A 204 -12.82 -7.79 7.93
C TRP A 204 -13.10 -6.51 7.12
N SER A 205 -12.86 -5.31 7.67
CA SER A 205 -13.04 -4.04 6.96
C SER A 205 -11.96 -3.83 5.89
N PRO A 206 -12.35 -3.56 4.63
CA PRO A 206 -11.42 -3.25 3.54
C PRO A 206 -10.52 -2.05 3.85
N GLN A 207 -11.04 -1.03 4.53
CA GLN A 207 -10.29 0.18 4.86
C GLN A 207 -9.14 -0.12 5.82
N VAL A 208 -9.37 -0.96 6.84
CA VAL A 208 -8.33 -1.42 7.77
C VAL A 208 -7.27 -2.23 7.03
N LYS A 209 -7.70 -3.18 6.19
CA LYS A 209 -6.80 -3.98 5.34
C LYS A 209 -5.92 -3.11 4.46
N GLY A 210 -6.52 -2.12 3.78
CA GLY A 210 -5.83 -1.20 2.87
C GLY A 210 -4.70 -0.44 3.57
N GLN A 211 -4.93 0.10 4.77
CA GLN A 211 -3.89 0.78 5.53
C GLN A 211 -2.77 -0.17 6.01
N GLY A 212 -3.11 -1.41 6.38
CA GLY A 212 -2.12 -2.46 6.64
C GLY A 212 -1.26 -2.76 5.42
N MET A 213 -1.86 -2.84 4.23
CA MET A 213 -1.14 -3.06 2.98
C MET A 213 -0.24 -1.89 2.61
N ILE A 214 -0.69 -0.64 2.77
CA ILE A 214 0.14 0.56 2.56
C ILE A 214 1.40 0.49 3.44
N SER A 215 1.24 0.11 4.70
CA SER A 215 2.36 -0.06 5.64
C SER A 215 3.36 -1.11 5.16
N LEU A 216 2.87 -2.26 4.69
CA LEU A 216 3.72 -3.33 4.17
C LEU A 216 4.34 -3.00 2.81
N VAL A 217 3.67 -2.23 1.95
CA VAL A 217 4.23 -1.72 0.68
C VAL A 217 5.40 -0.78 0.97
N HIS A 218 5.23 0.14 1.92
CA HIS A 218 6.31 1.03 2.37
C HIS A 218 7.50 0.22 2.88
N LEU A 219 7.24 -0.78 3.74
CA LEU A 219 8.27 -1.68 4.24
C LEU A 219 8.95 -2.46 3.11
N ALA A 220 8.18 -3.02 2.18
CA ALA A 220 8.70 -3.76 1.03
C ALA A 220 9.57 -2.89 0.12
N LYS A 221 9.29 -1.59 -0.05
CA LYS A 221 10.14 -0.66 -0.80
C LYS A 221 11.39 -0.28 -0.03
N ASN A 222 11.26 -0.12 1.29
CA ASN A 222 12.27 0.50 2.14
C ASN A 222 13.12 -0.46 2.99
N VAL A 223 12.95 -1.78 2.91
CA VAL A 223 13.78 -2.74 3.66
C VAL A 223 14.59 -3.63 2.71
N SER A 224 15.71 -4.23 3.15
CA SER A 224 16.47 -5.18 2.31
C SER A 224 15.72 -6.51 2.14
N SER A 225 16.07 -7.32 1.14
CA SER A 225 15.48 -8.66 0.99
C SER A 225 15.83 -9.60 2.15
N GLY A 226 17.01 -9.43 2.77
CA GLY A 226 17.45 -10.24 3.91
C GLY A 226 16.59 -10.04 5.15
N ASP A 227 16.34 -8.78 5.53
CA ASP A 227 15.53 -8.45 6.71
C ASP A 227 14.05 -8.82 6.51
N LEU A 228 13.55 -8.69 5.26
CA LEU A 228 12.19 -9.09 4.87
C LEU A 228 12.02 -10.61 4.83
N GLY A 229 13.08 -11.37 4.54
CA GLY A 229 13.03 -12.81 4.35
C GLY A 229 12.46 -13.56 5.56
N LEU A 230 12.67 -13.05 6.78
CA LEU A 230 12.14 -13.64 8.02
C LEU A 230 10.61 -13.65 8.10
N TYR A 231 9.96 -12.72 7.41
CA TYR A 231 8.51 -12.54 7.41
C TYR A 231 7.86 -12.94 6.09
N GLY A 232 8.67 -13.25 5.07
CA GLY A 232 8.24 -13.31 3.69
C GLY A 232 7.06 -14.25 3.43
N ASP A 233 7.16 -15.49 3.91
CA ASP A 233 6.11 -16.49 3.69
C ASP A 233 4.78 -16.11 4.35
N VAL A 234 4.81 -15.57 5.57
CA VAL A 234 3.60 -15.18 6.30
C VAL A 234 2.89 -14.01 5.62
N VAL A 235 3.66 -13.01 5.18
CA VAL A 235 3.08 -11.85 4.49
C VAL A 235 2.59 -12.23 3.08
N LEU A 236 3.30 -13.10 2.37
CA LEU A 236 2.84 -13.61 1.07
C LEU A 236 1.58 -14.47 1.20
N ASP A 237 1.44 -15.26 2.27
CA ASP A 237 0.20 -16.01 2.51
C ASP A 237 -0.97 -15.07 2.80
N ALA A 238 -0.76 -14.04 3.63
CA ALA A 238 -1.75 -12.99 3.87
C ALA A 238 -2.13 -12.24 2.58
N CYS A 239 -1.18 -12.03 1.66
CA CYS A 239 -1.47 -11.49 0.33
C CYS A 239 -2.41 -12.41 -0.46
N CYS A 240 -2.08 -13.70 -0.59
CA CYS A 240 -2.93 -14.68 -1.28
C CYS A 240 -4.37 -14.69 -0.75
N GLN A 241 -4.54 -14.69 0.57
CA GLN A 241 -5.87 -14.67 1.20
C GLN A 241 -6.64 -13.38 0.86
N ASN A 242 -5.94 -12.26 0.70
CA ASN A 242 -6.55 -10.96 0.41
C ASN A 242 -6.71 -10.66 -1.08
N ILE A 243 -6.00 -11.34 -2.00
CA ILE A 243 -6.25 -11.24 -3.45
C ILE A 243 -7.71 -11.63 -3.75
N ALA A 244 -8.27 -12.56 -2.96
CA ALA A 244 -9.66 -12.98 -3.12
C ALA A 244 -10.71 -12.10 -2.45
N SER A 245 -10.29 -11.03 -1.78
CA SER A 245 -11.16 -10.14 -1.01
C SER A 245 -11.76 -9.00 -1.87
N ASP A 246 -12.24 -7.96 -1.19
CA ASP A 246 -12.94 -6.79 -1.72
C ASP A 246 -12.16 -6.01 -2.80
N ASP A 247 -12.89 -5.28 -3.64
CA ASP A 247 -12.36 -4.47 -4.75
C ASP A 247 -11.58 -3.26 -4.27
N GLU A 248 -11.97 -2.70 -3.13
CA GLU A 248 -11.36 -1.50 -2.56
C GLU A 248 -9.87 -1.67 -2.25
N ILE A 249 -9.43 -2.90 -1.96
CA ILE A 249 -8.03 -3.19 -1.62
C ILE A 249 -7.22 -3.74 -2.80
N TRP A 250 -7.85 -3.96 -3.95
CA TRP A 250 -7.24 -4.66 -5.07
C TRP A 250 -5.93 -4.00 -5.54
N ILE A 251 -5.91 -2.67 -5.63
CA ILE A 251 -4.72 -1.93 -6.04
C ILE A 251 -3.53 -2.19 -5.09
N HIS A 252 -3.80 -2.17 -3.78
CA HIS A 252 -2.79 -2.36 -2.75
C HIS A 252 -2.33 -3.81 -2.65
N VAL A 253 -3.24 -4.78 -2.79
CA VAL A 253 -2.87 -6.20 -2.71
C VAL A 253 -2.03 -6.61 -3.91
N VAL A 254 -2.33 -6.12 -5.12
CA VAL A 254 -1.51 -6.39 -6.31
C VAL A 254 -0.11 -5.81 -6.13
N GLU A 255 -0.01 -4.52 -5.77
CA GLU A 255 1.28 -3.87 -5.57
C GLU A 255 2.12 -4.60 -4.51
N LEU A 256 1.53 -4.88 -3.35
CA LEU A 256 2.20 -5.56 -2.25
C LEU A 256 2.68 -6.96 -2.66
N SER A 257 1.80 -7.75 -3.28
CA SER A 257 2.10 -9.12 -3.69
C SER A 257 3.27 -9.18 -4.66
N VAL A 258 3.26 -8.31 -5.69
CA VAL A 258 4.34 -8.26 -6.68
C VAL A 258 5.64 -7.81 -6.03
N LEU A 259 5.61 -6.75 -5.22
CA LEU A 259 6.81 -6.26 -4.53
C LEU A 259 7.43 -7.32 -3.64
N LEU A 260 6.64 -8.01 -2.81
CA LEU A 260 7.16 -9.00 -1.87
C LEU A 260 7.70 -10.22 -2.61
N VAL A 261 6.94 -10.80 -3.53
CA VAL A 261 7.35 -12.05 -4.18
C VAL A 261 8.62 -11.85 -5.00
N THR A 262 8.72 -10.74 -5.73
CA THR A 262 9.88 -10.44 -6.58
C THR A 262 11.10 -10.02 -5.75
N LYS A 263 10.91 -9.48 -4.55
CA LYS A 263 12.00 -9.07 -3.66
C LYS A 263 12.55 -10.22 -2.82
N ILE A 264 11.67 -11.05 -2.26
CA ILE A 264 12.06 -12.18 -1.41
C ILE A 264 12.61 -13.33 -2.27
N HIS A 265 11.99 -13.59 -3.43
CA HIS A 265 12.37 -14.69 -4.31
C HIS A 265 13.11 -14.25 -5.58
N GLN A 266 13.72 -13.06 -5.58
CA GLN A 266 14.44 -12.50 -6.73
C GLN A 266 15.45 -13.48 -7.37
N ASN A 267 16.15 -14.24 -6.54
CA ASN A 267 17.19 -15.17 -6.97
C ASN A 267 16.67 -16.60 -7.23
N ASN A 268 15.35 -16.82 -7.13
CA ASN A 268 14.72 -18.13 -7.31
C ASN A 268 13.47 -18.02 -8.21
N PRO A 269 13.65 -17.97 -9.54
CA PRO A 269 12.53 -17.92 -10.49
C PRO A 269 11.64 -19.18 -10.46
N ARG A 270 12.11 -20.27 -9.83
CA ARG A 270 11.34 -21.51 -9.62
C ARG A 270 10.58 -21.54 -8.30
N SER A 271 10.60 -20.46 -7.52
CA SER A 271 9.80 -20.37 -6.30
C SER A 271 8.32 -20.55 -6.66
N SER A 272 7.66 -21.48 -5.97
CA SER A 272 6.23 -21.74 -6.12
C SER A 272 5.38 -20.51 -5.79
N TRP A 273 5.93 -19.53 -5.06
CA TRP A 273 5.25 -18.28 -4.75
C TRP A 273 4.95 -17.43 -5.99
N HIS A 274 5.84 -17.41 -6.99
CA HIS A 274 5.56 -16.68 -8.24
C HIS A 274 4.33 -17.25 -8.93
N GLU A 275 4.26 -18.58 -9.04
CA GLU A 275 3.13 -19.27 -9.65
C GLU A 275 1.84 -19.11 -8.83
N ARG A 276 1.92 -19.26 -7.50
CA ARG A 276 0.77 -19.12 -6.59
C ARG A 276 0.15 -17.72 -6.70
N ILE A 277 0.95 -16.67 -6.56
CA ILE A 277 0.49 -15.27 -6.65
C ILE A 277 -0.09 -14.98 -8.04
N MET A 278 0.59 -15.40 -9.10
CA MET A 278 0.10 -15.21 -10.48
C MET A 278 -1.25 -15.90 -10.70
N ASN A 279 -1.41 -17.13 -10.21
CA ASN A 279 -2.63 -17.91 -10.39
C ASN A 279 -3.83 -17.30 -9.67
N GLU A 280 -3.63 -16.81 -8.43
CA GLU A 280 -4.65 -16.10 -7.68
C GLU A 280 -5.07 -14.82 -8.43
N MET A 281 -4.12 -13.95 -8.80
CA MET A 281 -4.43 -12.71 -9.49
C MET A 281 -5.19 -12.94 -10.80
N LEU A 282 -4.73 -13.88 -11.63
CA LEU A 282 -5.41 -14.24 -12.87
C LEU A 282 -6.81 -14.78 -12.61
N GLY A 283 -7.00 -15.59 -11.55
CA GLY A 283 -8.31 -16.13 -11.20
C GLY A 283 -9.31 -15.04 -10.87
N HIS A 284 -8.85 -13.98 -10.21
CA HIS A 284 -9.68 -12.81 -9.90
C HIS A 284 -9.99 -11.94 -11.12
N LEU A 285 -9.03 -11.78 -12.03
CA LEU A 285 -9.22 -11.02 -13.27
C LEU A 285 -10.15 -11.73 -14.26
N GLU A 286 -10.04 -13.06 -14.38
CA GLU A 286 -10.88 -13.87 -15.26
C GLU A 286 -12.36 -13.88 -14.84
N ARG A 287 -12.66 -13.71 -13.54
CA ARG A 287 -14.04 -13.60 -13.04
C ARG A 287 -14.69 -12.27 -13.40
N GLN A 288 -13.91 -11.19 -13.49
CA GLN A 288 -14.41 -9.84 -13.79
C GLN A 288 -13.51 -9.08 -14.78
N PRO A 289 -13.34 -9.58 -16.02
CA PRO A 289 -12.38 -9.02 -16.96
C PRO A 289 -12.77 -7.63 -17.46
N ARG A 290 -14.00 -7.17 -17.23
CA ARG A 290 -14.47 -5.84 -17.64
C ARG A 290 -14.27 -4.76 -16.58
N ASN A 291 -13.89 -5.13 -15.35
CA ASN A 291 -13.65 -4.16 -14.28
C ASN A 291 -12.39 -3.33 -14.62
N LYS A 292 -12.60 -2.02 -14.86
CA LYS A 292 -11.54 -1.09 -15.30
C LYS A 292 -10.46 -0.88 -14.24
N GLU A 293 -10.86 -0.70 -12.99
CA GLU A 293 -9.92 -0.43 -11.89
C GLU A 293 -9.03 -1.65 -11.65
N ARG A 294 -9.62 -2.85 -11.67
CA ARG A 294 -8.85 -4.10 -11.49
C ARG A 294 -7.80 -4.32 -12.56
N ARG A 295 -8.18 -4.18 -13.84
CA ARG A 295 -7.25 -4.39 -14.96
C ARG A 295 -6.13 -3.34 -14.93
N ILE A 296 -6.45 -2.07 -14.68
CA ILE A 296 -5.44 -1.00 -14.62
C ILE A 296 -4.46 -1.26 -13.47
N ALA A 297 -4.96 -1.56 -12.27
CA ALA A 297 -4.12 -1.88 -11.12
C ALA A 297 -3.18 -3.05 -11.40
N TRP A 298 -3.70 -4.15 -11.96
CA TRP A 298 -2.88 -5.31 -12.30
C TRP A 298 -1.82 -4.98 -13.35
N LEU A 299 -2.21 -4.38 -14.48
CA LEU A 299 -1.28 -4.04 -15.55
C LEU A 299 -0.19 -3.07 -15.09
N ARG A 300 -0.54 -2.13 -14.21
CA ARG A 300 0.41 -1.14 -13.65
C ARG A 300 1.54 -1.79 -12.87
N PHE A 301 1.24 -2.83 -12.07
CA PHE A 301 2.19 -3.38 -11.12
C PHE A 301 2.76 -4.75 -11.51
N ILE A 302 2.21 -5.47 -12.48
CA ILE A 302 2.58 -6.87 -12.73
C ILE A 302 3.97 -7.08 -13.34
N GLU A 303 4.55 -6.09 -14.02
CA GLU A 303 5.76 -6.26 -14.83
C GLU A 303 6.95 -6.92 -14.08
N PRO A 304 7.31 -6.53 -12.84
CA PRO A 304 8.37 -7.21 -12.10
C PRO A 304 8.10 -8.71 -11.90
N LEU A 305 6.83 -9.12 -11.73
CA LEU A 305 6.48 -10.54 -11.64
C LEU A 305 6.61 -11.24 -13.00
N LEU A 306 6.27 -10.55 -14.09
CA LEU A 306 6.50 -11.07 -15.44
C LEU A 306 7.98 -11.31 -15.68
N ASP A 307 8.84 -10.34 -15.35
CA ASP A 307 10.31 -10.46 -15.47
C ASP A 307 10.85 -11.61 -14.61
N ALA A 308 10.35 -11.80 -13.39
CA ALA A 308 10.75 -12.89 -12.51
C ALA A 308 10.34 -14.28 -13.04
N LEU A 309 9.16 -14.38 -13.67
CA LEU A 309 8.68 -15.63 -14.28
C LEU A 309 9.40 -15.94 -15.61
N GLY A 310 9.74 -14.92 -16.41
CA GLY A 310 10.45 -15.09 -17.67
C GLY A 310 9.80 -16.13 -18.59
N LEU A 311 10.54 -17.17 -18.99
CA LEU A 311 10.03 -18.25 -19.85
C LEU A 311 8.86 -19.04 -19.24
N PHE A 312 8.71 -19.07 -17.90
CA PHE A 312 7.60 -19.77 -17.26
C PHE A 312 6.23 -19.14 -17.55
N LEU A 313 6.21 -17.90 -18.05
CA LEU A 313 4.99 -17.24 -18.54
C LEU A 313 4.26 -18.04 -19.63
N LEU A 314 4.97 -18.89 -20.40
CA LEU A 314 4.36 -19.76 -21.40
C LEU A 314 3.24 -20.63 -20.82
N ALA A 315 3.35 -21.06 -19.57
CA ALA A 315 2.31 -21.84 -18.88
C ALA A 315 1.01 -21.04 -18.66
N HIS A 316 1.12 -19.72 -18.58
CA HIS A 316 0.00 -18.82 -18.31
C HIS A 316 -0.61 -18.21 -19.59
N PHE A 317 -0.10 -18.51 -20.78
CA PHE A 317 -0.57 -17.91 -22.04
C PHE A 317 -2.06 -18.11 -22.29
N ARG A 318 -2.58 -19.29 -21.95
CA ARG A 318 -4.02 -19.60 -22.09
C ARG A 318 -4.93 -18.71 -21.23
N ARG A 319 -4.37 -18.04 -20.23
CA ARG A 319 -5.07 -17.16 -19.28
C ARG A 319 -4.78 -15.69 -19.57
N ILE A 320 -3.51 -15.34 -19.81
CA ILE A 320 -3.06 -13.97 -20.07
C ILE A 320 -3.58 -13.45 -21.41
N PHE A 321 -3.40 -14.19 -22.51
CA PHE A 321 -3.70 -13.67 -23.84
C PHE A 321 -5.19 -13.38 -24.09
N PRO A 322 -6.14 -14.21 -23.62
CA PRO A 322 -7.56 -13.84 -23.69
C PRO A 322 -7.88 -12.50 -23.03
N LEU A 323 -7.28 -12.23 -21.86
CA LEU A 323 -7.42 -10.94 -21.18
C LEU A 323 -6.79 -9.82 -22.01
N PHE A 324 -5.59 -10.01 -22.56
CA PHE A 324 -4.91 -8.99 -23.38
C PHE A 324 -5.69 -8.66 -24.65
N PHE A 325 -6.16 -9.67 -25.37
CA PHE A 325 -6.98 -9.47 -26.57
C PHE A 325 -8.28 -8.73 -26.25
N GLN A 326 -8.90 -9.02 -25.10
CA GLN A 326 -10.06 -8.26 -24.68
C GLN A 326 -9.71 -6.82 -24.33
N TRP A 327 -8.64 -6.61 -23.56
CA TRP A 327 -8.31 -5.31 -22.99
C TRP A 327 -7.66 -4.34 -23.99
N MET A 328 -6.95 -4.85 -25.00
CA MET A 328 -6.32 -4.02 -26.04
C MET A 328 -7.34 -3.28 -26.91
N HIS A 329 -8.59 -3.74 -26.93
CA HIS A 329 -9.71 -3.10 -27.62
C HIS A 329 -10.65 -2.35 -26.66
N SER A 330 -10.21 -2.05 -25.43
CA SER A 330 -11.00 -1.24 -24.48
C SER A 330 -11.18 0.19 -24.99
N ASP A 331 -12.25 0.84 -24.55
CA ASP A 331 -12.56 2.23 -24.93
C ASP A 331 -11.61 3.26 -24.31
N ASP A 332 -11.00 2.95 -23.16
CA ASP A 332 -10.06 3.84 -22.48
C ASP A 332 -8.61 3.61 -22.92
N ALA A 333 -7.88 4.70 -23.15
CA ALA A 333 -6.50 4.65 -23.62
C ALA A 333 -5.53 4.07 -22.58
N ASP A 334 -5.74 4.37 -21.29
CA ASP A 334 -4.89 3.88 -20.19
C ASP A 334 -4.76 2.35 -20.22
N THR A 335 -5.89 1.64 -20.33
CA THR A 335 -5.89 0.18 -20.44
C THR A 335 -5.13 -0.28 -21.68
N VAL A 336 -5.39 0.33 -22.85
CA VAL A 336 -4.77 -0.08 -24.10
C VAL A 336 -3.25 0.09 -24.06
N LEU A 337 -2.76 1.23 -23.59
CA LEU A 337 -1.33 1.50 -23.46
C LEU A 337 -0.66 0.51 -22.50
N LEU A 338 -1.24 0.34 -21.31
CA LEU A 338 -0.70 -0.59 -20.32
C LEU A 338 -0.68 -2.05 -20.82
N VAL A 339 -1.73 -2.50 -21.52
CA VAL A 339 -1.75 -3.85 -22.13
C VAL A 339 -0.65 -4.02 -23.14
N LEU A 340 -0.45 -3.03 -24.03
CA LEU A 340 0.59 -3.08 -25.04
C LEU A 340 1.99 -3.12 -24.41
N GLU A 341 2.24 -2.33 -23.36
CA GLU A 341 3.49 -2.37 -22.61
C GLU A 341 3.72 -3.75 -21.96
N ARG A 342 2.71 -4.31 -21.29
CA ARG A 342 2.82 -5.65 -20.70
C ARG A 342 3.00 -6.73 -21.75
N LEU A 343 2.33 -6.61 -22.90
CA LEU A 343 2.47 -7.51 -24.04
C LEU A 343 3.87 -7.45 -24.65
N GLU A 344 4.46 -6.26 -24.79
CA GLU A 344 5.86 -6.09 -25.21
C GLU A 344 6.80 -6.84 -24.27
N THR A 345 6.61 -6.70 -22.95
CA THR A 345 7.36 -7.44 -21.92
C THR A 345 7.18 -8.95 -22.04
N VAL A 346 5.95 -9.46 -22.18
CA VAL A 346 5.68 -10.90 -22.35
C VAL A 346 6.36 -11.43 -23.62
N VAL A 347 6.23 -10.75 -24.75
CA VAL A 347 6.84 -11.16 -26.04
C VAL A 347 8.37 -11.17 -25.94
N ARG A 348 8.95 -10.14 -25.31
CA ARG A 348 10.39 -10.03 -25.07
C ARG A 348 10.93 -11.18 -24.22
N LEU A 349 10.22 -11.56 -23.16
CA LEU A 349 10.68 -12.56 -22.18
C LEU A 349 10.51 -14.01 -22.63
N THR A 350 9.48 -14.31 -23.40
CA THR A 350 9.08 -15.71 -23.66
C THR A 350 9.63 -16.31 -24.93
N TRP A 351 10.26 -15.49 -25.79
CA TRP A 351 10.79 -15.90 -27.09
C TRP A 351 9.86 -16.86 -27.85
N ILE A 352 8.73 -16.33 -28.31
CA ILE A 352 7.61 -17.12 -28.83
C ILE A 352 7.92 -17.66 -30.24
N ARG A 353 8.73 -18.72 -30.37
CA ARG A 353 8.89 -19.45 -31.64
C ARG A 353 7.73 -20.43 -31.81
N ASN A 354 6.96 -20.30 -32.89
CA ASN A 354 5.90 -21.23 -33.31
C ASN A 354 4.72 -21.43 -32.33
N SER A 355 4.40 -20.45 -31.46
CA SER A 355 3.20 -20.62 -30.63
C SER A 355 1.91 -20.31 -31.40
N PRO A 356 0.82 -21.02 -31.10
CA PRO A 356 -0.48 -20.85 -31.77
C PRO A 356 -1.12 -19.49 -31.49
N VAL A 357 -0.57 -18.71 -30.55
CA VAL A 357 -1.06 -17.39 -30.18
C VAL A 357 -0.60 -16.32 -31.17
N ILE A 358 0.54 -16.52 -31.85
CA ILE A 358 1.15 -15.49 -32.71
C ILE A 358 0.23 -15.03 -33.85
N PRO A 359 -0.42 -15.90 -34.64
CA PRO A 359 -1.25 -15.45 -35.75
C PRO A 359 -2.36 -14.53 -35.28
N ARG A 360 -3.07 -14.93 -34.22
CA ARG A 360 -4.11 -14.12 -33.60
C ARG A 360 -3.55 -12.82 -33.05
N LEU A 361 -2.41 -12.86 -32.36
CA LEU A 361 -1.77 -11.64 -31.85
C LEU A 361 -1.47 -10.62 -32.95
N VAL A 362 -0.96 -11.07 -34.10
CA VAL A 362 -0.70 -10.18 -35.24
C VAL A 362 -2.01 -9.61 -35.79
N GLU A 363 -3.06 -10.42 -35.91
CA GLU A 363 -4.39 -9.96 -36.36
C GLU A 363 -4.96 -8.87 -35.45
N GLU A 364 -4.95 -9.10 -34.13
CA GLU A 364 -5.48 -8.15 -33.13
C GLU A 364 -4.64 -6.85 -33.12
N LEU A 365 -3.31 -6.94 -33.21
CA LEU A 365 -2.43 -5.77 -33.31
C LEU A 365 -2.69 -4.94 -34.59
N VAL A 366 -2.95 -5.60 -35.71
CA VAL A 366 -3.32 -4.93 -36.97
C VAL A 366 -4.69 -4.27 -36.86
N SER A 367 -5.66 -4.93 -36.23
CA SER A 367 -6.97 -4.33 -35.99
C SER A 367 -6.84 -3.07 -35.14
N LEU A 368 -6.12 -3.17 -34.01
CA LEU A 368 -5.90 -2.04 -33.12
C LEU A 368 -5.13 -0.90 -33.80
N TYR A 369 -4.16 -1.20 -34.68
CA TYR A 369 -3.46 -0.18 -35.45
C TYR A 369 -4.40 0.63 -36.34
N LYS A 370 -5.40 -0.03 -36.95
CA LYS A 370 -6.42 0.63 -37.77
C LYS A 370 -7.38 1.45 -36.88
N GLU A 371 -7.87 0.85 -35.80
CA GLU A 371 -8.79 1.48 -34.84
C GLU A 371 -8.17 2.72 -34.17
N SER A 372 -6.86 2.71 -33.90
CA SER A 372 -6.15 3.83 -33.26
C SER A 372 -6.16 5.11 -34.09
N SER A 373 -6.50 5.05 -35.39
CA SER A 373 -6.65 6.23 -36.25
C SER A 373 -7.62 7.26 -35.68
N MET A 374 -8.61 6.81 -34.90
CA MET A 374 -9.66 7.64 -34.31
C MET A 374 -9.38 8.04 -32.85
N ARG A 375 -8.28 7.55 -32.25
CA ARG A 375 -7.92 7.81 -30.85
C ARG A 375 -7.00 9.01 -30.73
N LYS A 376 -7.01 9.69 -29.59
CA LYS A 376 -6.12 10.84 -29.32
C LYS A 376 -4.67 10.36 -29.13
N GLU A 377 -4.51 9.22 -28.48
CA GLU A 377 -3.24 8.56 -28.13
C GLU A 377 -2.69 7.71 -29.29
N ARG A 378 -3.10 8.04 -30.52
CA ARG A 378 -2.78 7.28 -31.74
C ARG A 378 -1.30 6.98 -31.88
N ASP A 379 -0.45 8.00 -31.73
CA ASP A 379 0.98 7.87 -32.02
C ASP A 379 1.68 6.97 -31.00
N GLU A 380 1.29 7.06 -29.73
CA GLU A 380 1.80 6.20 -28.64
C GLU A 380 1.39 4.74 -28.85
N ILE A 381 0.10 4.51 -29.12
CA ILE A 381 -0.45 3.18 -29.41
C ILE A 381 0.26 2.55 -30.61
N ARG A 382 0.40 3.30 -31.71
CA ARG A 382 1.05 2.80 -32.93
C ARG A 382 2.53 2.52 -32.72
N SER A 383 3.23 3.37 -31.97
CA SER A 383 4.63 3.17 -31.61
C SER A 383 4.83 1.85 -30.85
N LEU A 384 4.00 1.58 -29.85
CA LEU A 384 4.00 0.32 -29.10
C LEU A 384 3.71 -0.89 -30.00
N ILE A 385 2.67 -0.81 -30.84
CA ILE A 385 2.33 -1.88 -31.79
C ILE A 385 3.50 -2.20 -32.72
N LEU A 386 4.14 -1.17 -33.30
CA LEU A 386 5.28 -1.36 -34.19
C LEU A 386 6.47 -2.01 -33.47
N ARG A 387 6.77 -1.60 -32.23
CA ARG A 387 7.80 -2.25 -31.40
C ARG A 387 7.51 -3.73 -31.19
N ILE A 388 6.27 -4.09 -30.84
CA ILE A 388 5.87 -5.49 -30.65
C ILE A 388 5.98 -6.28 -31.96
N LEU A 389 5.53 -5.73 -33.09
CA LEU A 389 5.64 -6.37 -34.40
C LEU A 389 7.11 -6.57 -34.83
N MET A 390 7.98 -5.60 -34.54
CA MET A 390 9.42 -5.72 -34.78
C MET A 390 10.03 -6.84 -33.94
N LEU A 391 9.67 -6.95 -32.66
CA LEU A 391 10.08 -8.07 -31.81
C LEU A 391 9.61 -9.40 -32.40
N LEU A 392 8.32 -9.53 -32.74
CA LEU A 392 7.80 -10.75 -33.34
C LEU A 392 8.53 -11.11 -34.64
N ARG A 393 8.84 -10.13 -35.51
CA ARG A 393 9.58 -10.37 -36.76
C ARG A 393 10.98 -10.94 -36.54
N GLN A 394 11.68 -10.52 -35.47
CA GLN A 394 13.00 -11.06 -35.14
C GLN A 394 12.95 -12.53 -34.74
N TYR A 395 11.77 -13.04 -34.35
CA TYR A 395 11.61 -14.37 -33.75
C TYR A 395 10.77 -15.34 -34.59
N VAL A 396 10.21 -14.88 -35.71
CA VAL A 396 9.36 -15.68 -36.60
C VAL A 396 10.17 -16.27 -37.77
N PRO A 397 10.05 -17.58 -38.08
CA PRO A 397 10.69 -18.20 -39.26
C PRO A 397 10.27 -17.53 -40.58
N MET A 398 11.16 -17.55 -41.59
CA MET A 398 11.00 -16.84 -42.88
C MET A 398 9.62 -16.97 -43.56
N ALA A 399 8.88 -18.06 -43.35
CA ALA A 399 7.58 -18.32 -43.97
C ALA A 399 6.48 -17.28 -43.64
N TYR A 400 6.55 -16.59 -42.50
CA TYR A 400 5.56 -15.58 -42.08
C TYR A 400 6.04 -14.13 -42.25
N GLN A 401 7.29 -13.92 -42.67
CA GLN A 401 7.84 -12.57 -42.89
C GLN A 401 7.06 -11.78 -43.97
N MET A 402 6.48 -12.47 -44.97
CA MET A 402 5.69 -11.84 -46.04
C MET A 402 4.39 -11.18 -45.58
N HIS A 403 3.79 -11.62 -44.47
CA HIS A 403 2.58 -11.01 -43.92
C HIS A 403 2.90 -9.76 -43.09
N LEU A 404 3.98 -9.81 -42.30
CA LEU A 404 4.44 -8.69 -41.47
C LEU A 404 5.01 -7.53 -42.31
N SER A 405 5.66 -7.82 -43.44
CA SER A 405 6.22 -6.80 -44.35
C SER A 405 5.19 -6.00 -45.15
N LYS A 406 3.90 -6.36 -45.08
CA LYS A 406 2.80 -5.57 -45.67
C LYS A 406 2.14 -4.64 -44.65
N ILE A 407 2.46 -4.80 -43.37
CA ILE A 407 1.86 -4.09 -42.23
C ILE A 407 2.80 -3.01 -41.70
N ILE A 408 4.11 -3.31 -41.64
CA ILE A 408 5.19 -2.32 -41.43
C ILE A 408 5.45 -1.62 -42.76
#